data_AF-A0A1F7VD51-F1
#
_entry.id   AF-A0A1F7VD51-F1
#
_cell.length_a   1.000
_cell.length_b   1.000
_cell.length_c   1.000
_cell.angle_alpha   90.00
_cell.angle_beta   90.00
_cell.angle_gamma   90.00
#
_symmetry.space_group_name_H-M   'P 1'
#
loop_
_entity.id
_entity.type
_entity.pdbx_description
1 polymer ?
#
loop_
_entity_poly.entity_id
_entity_poly.type
_entity_poly.pdbx_seq_one_letter_code
_entity_poly.pdbx_strand_id
1 'polypeptide(L)'
;MPPLVPKTEKEIEAMRRGGKILGKVLKVVADAVKPGVRIIDLDVLAERRIREAGAIPAFLGYKGFPSTLCASVNEEVVHGNGRRERALQEGDIVGVDLGLWYEDLCVDVACTVPVGKVTPIATKLIHAAQEAFKRGVSMVRVGVKVGEIGAAIEPYVVAQGFGVVRDLVGHGVGRALHEPPEVPNFK
;
A
#
# COMPACT_ATOMS: atom_id res chain seq x y z
N MET A 1 15.55 8.30 -19.36
CA MET A 1 14.83 7.15 -18.78
C MET A 1 14.54 6.16 -19.91
N PRO A 2 14.72 4.85 -19.71
CA PRO A 2 14.28 3.87 -20.70
C PRO A 2 12.78 4.05 -20.99
N PRO A 3 12.32 3.75 -22.21
CA PRO A 3 10.92 3.90 -22.56
C PRO A 3 10.04 3.00 -21.67
N LEU A 4 8.87 3.51 -21.27
CA LEU A 4 7.87 2.68 -20.60
C LEU A 4 7.42 1.58 -21.56
N VAL A 5 7.66 0.33 -21.18
CA VAL A 5 7.28 -0.84 -21.99
C VAL A 5 5.93 -1.35 -21.49
N PRO A 6 4.85 -1.24 -22.30
CA PRO A 6 3.54 -1.77 -21.93
C PRO A 6 3.61 -3.25 -21.50
N LYS A 7 2.73 -3.64 -20.58
CA LYS A 7 2.52 -5.05 -20.28
C LYS A 7 1.78 -5.71 -21.44
N THR A 8 2.17 -6.95 -21.75
CA THR A 8 1.43 -7.82 -22.66
C THR A 8 0.11 -8.25 -22.02
N GLU A 9 -0.85 -8.72 -22.82
CA GLU A 9 -2.13 -9.24 -22.29
C GLU A 9 -1.93 -10.38 -21.27
N LYS A 10 -0.94 -11.25 -21.50
CA LYS A 10 -0.59 -12.32 -20.56
C LYS A 10 -0.12 -11.77 -19.21
N GLU A 11 0.76 -10.76 -19.23
CA GLU A 11 1.24 -10.10 -18.02
C GLU A 11 0.10 -9.36 -17.30
N ILE A 12 -0.80 -8.70 -18.03
CA ILE A 12 -1.98 -8.03 -17.45
C ILE A 12 -2.87 -9.05 -16.73
N GLU A 13 -3.13 -10.20 -17.35
CA GLU A 13 -3.95 -11.26 -16.76
C GLU A 13 -3.27 -11.91 -15.54
N ALA A 14 -1.95 -12.10 -15.58
CA ALA A 14 -1.17 -12.54 -14.43
C ALA A 14 -1.25 -11.54 -13.26
N MET A 15 -1.05 -10.24 -13.52
CA MET A 15 -1.20 -9.19 -12.51
C MET A 15 -2.62 -9.10 -11.98
N ARG A 16 -3.65 -9.32 -12.81
CA ARG A 16 -5.05 -9.37 -12.36
C ARG A 16 -5.29 -10.52 -11.38
N ARG A 17 -4.73 -11.70 -11.62
CA ARG A 17 -4.79 -12.83 -10.68
C ARG A 17 -3.99 -12.56 -9.40
N GLY A 18 -2.76 -12.08 -9.53
CA GLY A 18 -1.90 -11.69 -8.41
C GLY A 18 -2.59 -10.64 -7.52
N GLY A 19 -3.16 -9.60 -8.10
CA GLY A 19 -3.88 -8.55 -7.38
C GLY A 19 -5.13 -9.06 -6.65
N LYS A 20 -5.86 -10.03 -7.23
CA LYS A 20 -6.97 -10.70 -6.54
C LYS A 20 -6.49 -11.53 -5.33
N ILE A 21 -5.35 -12.19 -5.44
CA ILE A 21 -4.74 -12.92 -4.32
C ILE A 21 -4.33 -11.92 -3.24
N LEU A 22 -3.59 -10.88 -3.62
CA LEU A 22 -3.09 -9.86 -2.71
C LEU A 22 -4.23 -9.14 -1.97
N GLY A 23 -5.32 -8.78 -2.66
CA GLY A 23 -6.49 -8.18 -2.03
C GLY A 23 -7.16 -9.09 -0.99
N LYS A 24 -7.17 -10.42 -1.20
CA LYS A 24 -7.65 -11.38 -0.18
C LYS A 24 -6.72 -11.44 1.03
N VAL A 25 -5.40 -11.42 0.81
CA VAL A 25 -4.40 -11.38 1.89
C VAL A 25 -4.56 -10.10 2.69
N LEU A 26 -4.59 -8.94 2.03
CA LEU A 26 -4.79 -7.64 2.67
C LEU A 26 -6.04 -7.64 3.55
N LYS A 27 -7.17 -8.14 3.02
CA LYS A 27 -8.40 -8.23 3.80
C LYS A 27 -8.23 -9.05 5.07
N VAL A 28 -7.60 -10.23 4.97
CA VAL A 28 -7.36 -11.10 6.13
C VAL A 28 -6.47 -10.42 7.18
N VAL A 29 -5.42 -9.72 6.74
CA VAL A 29 -4.51 -9.01 7.64
C VAL A 29 -5.21 -7.81 8.28
N ALA A 30 -5.95 -7.02 7.51
CA ALA A 30 -6.74 -5.89 8.00
C ALA A 30 -7.83 -6.32 9.00
N ASP A 31 -8.55 -7.41 8.72
CA ASP A 31 -9.57 -7.96 9.62
C ASP A 31 -8.96 -8.49 10.95
N ALA A 32 -7.66 -8.80 10.97
CA ALA A 32 -6.94 -9.24 12.16
C ALA A 32 -6.45 -8.07 13.04
N VAL A 33 -6.48 -6.83 12.54
CA VAL A 33 -6.07 -5.63 13.29
C VAL A 33 -7.07 -5.35 14.40
N LYS A 34 -6.61 -5.43 15.65
CA LYS A 34 -7.38 -5.11 16.86
C LYS A 34 -6.44 -4.85 18.05
N PRO A 35 -6.92 -4.20 19.13
CA PRO A 35 -6.10 -3.98 20.32
C PRO A 35 -5.47 -5.27 20.84
N GLY A 36 -4.20 -5.19 21.24
CA GLY A 36 -3.42 -6.30 21.80
C GLY A 36 -2.76 -7.22 20.77
N VAL A 37 -3.12 -7.14 19.47
CA VAL A 37 -2.43 -7.92 18.43
C VAL A 37 -1.03 -7.35 18.21
N ARG A 38 -0.01 -8.22 18.18
CA ARG A 38 1.37 -7.81 17.91
C ARG A 38 1.60 -7.64 16.42
N ILE A 39 2.42 -6.66 16.05
CA ILE A 39 2.76 -6.38 14.65
C ILE A 39 3.38 -7.62 13.98
N ILE A 40 4.27 -8.34 14.68
CA ILE A 40 4.86 -9.60 14.19
C ILE A 40 3.83 -10.69 13.89
N ASP A 41 2.71 -10.75 14.62
CA ASP A 41 1.67 -11.74 14.35
C ASP A 41 0.93 -11.44 13.02
N LEU A 42 0.82 -10.15 12.65
CA LEU A 42 0.29 -9.72 11.36
C LEU A 42 1.25 -10.03 10.21
N ASP A 43 2.55 -9.83 10.40
CA ASP A 43 3.59 -10.19 9.42
C ASP A 43 3.61 -11.70 9.14
N VAL A 44 3.60 -12.52 10.19
CA VAL A 44 3.52 -13.99 10.08
C VAL A 44 2.24 -14.44 9.40
N LEU A 45 1.10 -13.81 9.72
CA LEU A 45 -0.17 -14.06 9.05
C LEU A 45 -0.08 -13.73 7.56
N ALA A 46 0.45 -12.56 7.19
CA ALA A 46 0.62 -12.14 5.81
C ALA A 46 1.49 -13.12 5.03
N GLU A 47 2.67 -13.47 5.55
CA GLU A 47 3.60 -14.40 4.92
C GLU A 47 2.95 -15.76 4.68
N ARG A 48 2.29 -16.33 5.70
CA ARG A 48 1.60 -17.61 5.57
C ARG A 48 0.56 -17.56 4.46
N ARG A 49 -0.31 -16.55 4.44
CA ARG A 49 -1.40 -16.44 3.46
C ARG A 49 -0.89 -16.22 2.03
N ILE A 50 0.20 -15.48 1.86
CA ILE A 50 0.86 -15.29 0.56
C ILE A 50 1.40 -16.64 0.04
N ARG A 51 2.14 -17.37 0.89
CA ARG A 51 2.73 -18.67 0.51
C ARG A 51 1.69 -19.74 0.24
N GLU A 52 0.63 -19.81 1.05
CA GLU A 52 -0.52 -20.72 0.84
C GLU A 52 -1.21 -20.48 -0.51
N ALA A 53 -1.18 -19.24 -1.01
CA ALA A 53 -1.74 -18.89 -2.32
C ALA A 53 -0.78 -19.14 -3.50
N GLY A 54 0.39 -19.75 -3.24
CA GLY A 54 1.40 -20.02 -4.27
C GLY A 54 2.16 -18.79 -4.75
N ALA A 55 2.17 -17.71 -3.95
CA ALA A 55 2.88 -16.47 -4.24
C ALA A 55 4.11 -16.30 -3.33
N ILE A 56 4.98 -15.33 -3.65
CA ILE A 56 6.20 -15.03 -2.89
C ILE A 56 6.09 -13.62 -2.31
N PRO A 57 6.38 -13.38 -1.01
CA PRO A 57 6.41 -12.03 -0.45
C PRO A 57 7.37 -11.12 -1.22
N ALA A 58 6.90 -9.94 -1.65
CA ALA A 58 7.74 -9.06 -2.47
C ALA A 58 8.74 -8.23 -1.64
N PHE A 59 8.38 -7.91 -0.40
CA PHE A 59 9.17 -7.01 0.44
C PHE A 59 10.27 -7.75 1.22
N LEU A 60 10.05 -9.02 1.54
CA LEU A 60 10.97 -9.82 2.33
C LEU A 60 12.31 -9.99 1.57
N GLY A 61 13.37 -9.40 2.12
CA GLY A 61 14.71 -9.37 1.55
C GLY A 61 14.95 -8.26 0.52
N TYR A 62 13.92 -7.50 0.12
CA TYR A 62 14.07 -6.42 -0.85
C TYR A 62 14.95 -5.30 -0.28
N LYS A 63 16.14 -5.09 -0.88
CA LYS A 63 17.17 -4.17 -0.37
C LYS A 63 17.49 -4.38 1.12
N GLY A 64 17.42 -5.63 1.58
CA GLY A 64 17.66 -5.97 2.99
C GLY A 64 16.49 -5.72 3.93
N PHE A 65 15.29 -5.36 3.42
CA PHE A 65 14.09 -5.22 4.26
C PHE A 65 13.71 -6.56 4.90
N PRO A 66 13.48 -6.62 6.23
CA PRO A 66 13.48 -7.89 6.95
C PRO A 66 12.13 -8.60 6.99
N SER A 67 11.05 -7.98 6.49
CA SER A 67 9.67 -8.38 6.78
C SER A 67 8.84 -8.55 5.51
N THR A 68 7.76 -9.33 5.61
CA THR A 68 6.78 -9.50 4.53
C THR A 68 5.82 -8.31 4.48
N LEU A 69 5.46 -7.78 5.63
CA LEU A 69 4.52 -6.67 5.83
C LEU A 69 5.27 -5.40 6.23
N CYS A 70 4.90 -4.30 5.58
CA CYS A 70 5.11 -2.96 6.13
C CYS A 70 3.92 -2.62 7.03
N ALA A 71 4.18 -2.37 8.31
CA ALA A 71 3.19 -2.02 9.31
C ALA A 71 3.59 -0.69 9.97
N SER A 72 3.04 0.43 9.49
CA SER A 72 3.37 1.77 9.96
C SER A 72 2.30 2.28 10.93
N VAL A 73 2.67 2.53 12.18
CA VAL A 73 1.71 2.94 13.22
C VAL A 73 1.82 4.43 13.50
N ASN A 74 0.66 5.10 13.55
CA ASN A 74 0.50 6.51 13.94
C ASN A 74 1.34 7.48 13.10
N GLU A 75 2.41 8.05 13.66
CA GLU A 75 3.29 9.03 13.02
C GLU A 75 4.23 8.42 11.96
N GLU A 76 4.34 7.10 11.93
CA GLU A 76 5.14 6.40 10.94
C GLU A 76 4.49 6.53 9.55
N VAL A 77 5.19 7.20 8.62
CA VAL A 77 4.64 7.52 7.30
C VAL A 77 4.44 6.26 6.44
N VAL A 78 5.51 5.49 6.21
CA VAL A 78 5.54 4.22 5.46
C VAL A 78 6.71 3.35 5.96
N HIS A 79 6.81 2.11 5.47
CA HIS A 79 7.94 1.20 5.70
C HIS A 79 8.21 0.84 7.18
N GLY A 80 7.19 0.94 8.05
CA GLY A 80 7.28 0.43 9.41
C GLY A 80 7.56 -1.07 9.40
N ASN A 81 8.54 -1.51 10.18
CA ASN A 81 8.99 -2.90 10.15
C ASN A 81 7.92 -3.85 10.74
N GLY A 82 7.49 -4.85 9.95
CA GLY A 82 6.54 -5.90 10.38
C GLY A 82 7.03 -6.88 11.45
N ARG A 83 8.35 -7.00 11.69
CA ARG A 83 8.92 -7.93 12.68
C ARG A 83 9.07 -7.36 14.10
N ARG A 84 8.31 -6.32 14.42
CA ARG A 84 8.32 -5.70 15.74
C ARG A 84 7.39 -6.44 16.70
N GLU A 85 7.82 -6.59 17.95
CA GLU A 85 7.01 -7.22 19.00
C GLU A 85 5.93 -6.29 19.59
N ARG A 86 5.89 -5.02 19.18
CA ARG A 86 4.91 -4.02 19.63
C ARG A 86 3.48 -4.55 19.43
N ALA A 87 2.70 -4.54 20.51
CA ALA A 87 1.26 -4.73 20.46
C ALA A 87 0.55 -3.43 20.04
N LEU A 88 -0.45 -3.56 19.17
CA LEU A 88 -1.33 -2.45 18.78
C LEU A 88 -2.20 -2.03 19.96
N GLN A 89 -2.42 -0.73 20.11
CA GLN A 89 -3.20 -0.16 21.20
C GLN A 89 -4.55 0.36 20.70
N GLU A 90 -5.57 0.33 21.56
CA GLU A 90 -6.85 1.01 21.28
C GLU A 90 -6.59 2.48 20.93
N GLY A 91 -7.12 2.93 19.79
CA GLY A 91 -6.93 4.29 19.31
C GLY A 91 -5.77 4.49 18.32
N ASP A 92 -4.90 3.49 18.13
CA ASP A 92 -3.89 3.52 17.06
C ASP A 92 -4.55 3.53 15.67
N ILE A 93 -3.82 4.05 14.68
CA ILE A 93 -4.05 3.74 13.26
C ILE A 93 -2.82 3.03 12.71
N VAL A 94 -3.02 2.02 11.86
CA VAL A 94 -1.92 1.26 11.26
C VAL A 94 -2.06 1.21 9.74
N GLY A 95 -1.05 1.71 9.03
CA GLY A 95 -0.83 1.43 7.62
C GLY A 95 -0.35 -0.01 7.45
N VAL A 96 -1.10 -0.79 6.67
CA VAL A 96 -0.79 -2.17 6.28
C VAL A 96 -0.47 -2.14 4.79
N ASP A 97 0.76 -2.47 4.45
CA ASP A 97 1.29 -2.40 3.09
C ASP A 97 1.98 -3.72 2.72
N LEU A 98 1.55 -4.31 1.61
CA LEU A 98 1.87 -5.67 1.18
C LEU A 98 2.09 -5.74 -0.32
N GLY A 99 3.18 -6.39 -0.72
CA GLY A 99 3.43 -6.80 -2.09
C GLY A 99 3.69 -8.30 -2.21
N LEU A 100 3.36 -8.86 -3.37
CA LEU A 100 3.70 -10.25 -3.70
C LEU A 100 4.14 -10.39 -5.16
N TRP A 101 4.95 -11.42 -5.42
CA TRP A 101 5.26 -11.93 -6.74
C TRP A 101 4.35 -13.11 -7.07
N TYR A 102 3.75 -13.07 -8.26
CA TYR A 102 2.91 -14.12 -8.81
C TYR A 102 3.12 -14.23 -10.31
N GLU A 103 3.47 -15.43 -10.81
CA GLU A 103 3.81 -15.65 -12.23
C GLU A 103 4.83 -14.62 -12.75
N ASP A 104 5.93 -14.44 -12.00
CA ASP A 104 7.03 -13.50 -12.28
C ASP A 104 6.67 -12.01 -12.28
N LEU A 105 5.43 -11.65 -11.93
CA LEU A 105 4.94 -10.27 -11.88
C LEU A 105 4.63 -9.87 -10.43
N CYS A 106 5.06 -8.66 -10.06
CA CYS A 106 4.78 -8.05 -8.77
C CYS A 106 3.43 -7.33 -8.79
N VAL A 107 2.72 -7.39 -7.67
CA VAL A 107 1.57 -6.54 -7.36
C VAL A 107 1.72 -5.99 -5.94
N ASP A 108 1.11 -4.84 -5.70
CA ASP A 108 1.30 -4.06 -4.48
C ASP A 108 -0.02 -3.39 -4.04
N VAL A 109 -0.24 -3.29 -2.73
CA VAL A 109 -1.41 -2.64 -2.13
C VAL A 109 -1.13 -2.20 -0.69
N ALA A 110 -1.67 -1.04 -0.33
CA ALA A 110 -1.70 -0.57 1.04
C ALA A 110 -3.08 -0.08 1.47
N CYS A 111 -3.37 -0.15 2.77
CA CYS A 111 -4.50 0.52 3.38
C CYS A 111 -4.17 0.98 4.81
N THR A 112 -4.96 1.90 5.35
CA THR A 112 -4.86 2.29 6.77
C THR A 112 -6.06 1.74 7.52
N VAL A 113 -5.81 1.08 8.65
CA VAL A 113 -6.81 0.41 9.47
C VAL A 113 -6.86 1.05 10.87
N PRO A 114 -8.04 1.44 11.38
CA PRO A 114 -8.18 1.88 12.77
C PRO A 114 -8.08 0.69 13.74
N VAL A 115 -7.38 0.87 14.85
CA VAL A 115 -7.29 -0.13 15.93
C VAL A 115 -8.36 0.17 16.97
N GLY A 116 -9.48 -0.55 16.90
CA GLY A 116 -10.63 -0.29 17.76
C GLY A 116 -11.26 1.08 17.45
N LYS A 117 -11.61 1.84 18.48
CA LYS A 117 -12.16 3.19 18.37
C LYS A 117 -11.03 4.22 18.34
N VAL A 118 -10.92 4.92 17.22
CA VAL A 118 -9.94 5.99 17.01
C VAL A 118 -10.55 7.38 17.21
N THR A 119 -9.69 8.39 17.32
CA THR A 119 -10.10 9.79 17.47
C THR A 119 -10.82 10.31 16.22
N PRO A 120 -11.67 11.36 16.34
CA PRO A 120 -12.32 11.97 15.17
C PRO A 120 -11.33 12.45 14.10
N ILE A 121 -10.16 12.95 14.51
CA ILE A 121 -9.13 13.40 13.56
C ILE A 121 -8.48 12.23 12.82
N ALA A 122 -8.25 11.09 13.49
CA ALA A 122 -7.75 9.88 12.84
C ALA A 122 -8.77 9.30 11.85
N THR A 123 -10.06 9.24 12.22
CA THR A 123 -11.13 8.86 11.28
C THR A 123 -11.18 9.79 10.07
N LYS A 124 -11.08 11.11 10.30
CA LYS A 124 -11.05 12.11 9.22
C LYS A 124 -9.84 11.91 8.31
N LEU A 125 -8.66 11.64 8.87
CA LEU A 125 -7.42 11.39 8.11
C LEU A 125 -7.56 10.17 7.19
N ILE A 126 -8.04 9.04 7.73
CA ILE A 126 -8.25 7.81 6.94
C ILE A 126 -9.23 8.07 5.79
N HIS A 127 -10.36 8.72 6.08
CA HIS A 127 -11.36 9.04 5.05
C HIS A 127 -10.82 10.00 3.98
N ALA A 128 -10.08 11.04 4.39
CA ALA A 128 -9.46 11.98 3.48
C ALA A 128 -8.44 11.29 2.57
N ALA A 129 -7.58 10.42 3.11
CA ALA A 129 -6.61 9.66 2.31
C ALA A 129 -7.30 8.72 1.30
N GLN A 130 -8.35 8.01 1.71
CA GLN A 130 -9.11 7.13 0.82
C GLN A 130 -9.81 7.91 -0.31
N GLU A 131 -10.40 9.06 -0.02
CA GLU A 131 -11.05 9.89 -1.02
C GLU A 131 -10.04 10.55 -1.96
N ALA A 132 -8.88 10.98 -1.44
CA ALA A 132 -7.76 11.45 -2.24
C ALA A 132 -7.27 10.37 -3.23
N PHE A 133 -7.09 9.13 -2.75
CA PHE A 133 -6.75 7.99 -3.60
C PHE A 133 -7.76 7.80 -4.74
N LYS A 134 -9.07 7.80 -4.44
CA LYS A 134 -10.13 7.68 -5.46
C LYS A 134 -10.08 8.79 -6.50
N ARG A 135 -9.80 10.03 -6.08
CA ARG A 135 -9.63 11.18 -6.99
C ARG A 135 -8.41 11.03 -7.88
N GLY A 136 -7.30 10.52 -7.35
CA GLY A 136 -6.13 10.20 -8.17
C GLY A 136 -6.44 9.12 -9.21
N VAL A 137 -7.09 8.03 -8.79
CA VAL A 137 -7.47 6.92 -9.68
C VAL A 137 -8.43 7.36 -10.79
N SER A 138 -9.38 8.26 -10.50
CA SER A 138 -10.34 8.73 -11.52
C SER A 138 -9.69 9.54 -12.66
N MET A 139 -8.47 10.04 -12.46
CA MET A 139 -7.69 10.69 -13.50
C MET A 139 -7.04 9.71 -14.48
N VAL A 140 -6.90 8.43 -14.12
CA VAL A 140 -6.11 7.47 -14.89
C VAL A 140 -6.84 7.04 -16.17
N ARG A 141 -6.39 7.59 -17.30
CA ARG A 141 -6.81 7.23 -18.66
C ARG A 141 -5.74 7.61 -19.68
N VAL A 142 -5.83 7.04 -20.89
CA VAL A 142 -4.93 7.37 -22.00
C VAL A 142 -4.91 8.88 -22.26
N GLY A 143 -3.71 9.46 -22.36
CA GLY A 143 -3.48 10.87 -22.68
C GLY A 143 -3.32 11.80 -21.47
N VAL A 144 -3.61 11.33 -20.24
CA VAL A 144 -3.40 12.12 -19.01
C VAL A 144 -1.94 12.09 -18.59
N LYS A 145 -1.38 13.25 -18.21
CA LYS A 145 -0.02 13.33 -17.67
C LYS A 145 0.00 12.86 -16.21
N VAL A 146 1.07 12.16 -15.81
CA VAL A 146 1.21 11.65 -14.43
C VAL A 146 1.04 12.75 -13.37
N GLY A 147 1.58 13.96 -13.59
CA GLY A 147 1.42 15.09 -12.66
C GLY A 147 -0.03 15.57 -12.46
N GLU A 148 -0.96 15.23 -13.35
CA GLU A 148 -2.38 15.54 -13.17
C GLU A 148 -3.02 14.69 -12.06
N ILE A 149 -2.44 13.54 -11.72
CA ILE A 149 -2.87 12.71 -10.58
C ILE A 149 -2.61 13.47 -9.27
N GLY A 150 -1.38 13.96 -9.07
CA GLY A 150 -1.03 14.79 -7.91
C GLY A 150 -1.84 16.10 -7.85
N ALA A 151 -2.09 16.72 -9.00
CA ALA A 151 -2.94 17.92 -9.09
C ALA A 151 -4.41 17.68 -8.71
N ALA A 152 -4.91 16.44 -8.82
CA ALA A 152 -6.25 16.06 -8.35
C ALA A 152 -6.27 15.70 -6.85
N ILE A 153 -5.13 15.27 -6.29
CA ILE A 153 -4.97 14.83 -4.89
C ILE A 153 -4.73 16.02 -3.95
N GLU A 154 -3.66 16.78 -4.17
CA GLU A 154 -3.15 17.73 -3.18
C GLU A 154 -4.15 18.84 -2.81
N PRO A 155 -4.87 19.49 -3.75
CA PRO A 155 -5.86 20.51 -3.37
C PRO A 155 -6.96 19.96 -2.46
N TYR A 156 -7.39 18.71 -2.68
CA TYR A 156 -8.38 18.08 -1.84
C TYR A 156 -7.83 17.81 -0.43
N VAL A 157 -6.63 17.23 -0.32
CA VAL A 157 -5.98 16.94 0.97
C VAL A 157 -5.78 18.23 1.79
N VAL A 158 -5.30 19.30 1.15
CA VAL A 158 -5.12 20.62 1.77
C VAL A 158 -6.46 21.21 2.24
N ALA A 159 -7.52 21.10 1.44
CA ALA A 159 -8.86 21.54 1.82
C ALA A 159 -9.44 20.77 3.01
N GLN A 160 -8.98 19.54 3.26
CA GLN A 160 -9.34 18.77 4.47
C GLN A 160 -8.52 19.19 5.71
N GLY A 161 -7.52 20.06 5.56
CA GLY A 161 -6.63 20.50 6.64
C GLY A 161 -5.43 19.58 6.89
N PHE A 162 -5.05 18.76 5.91
CA PHE A 162 -3.90 17.86 5.97
C PHE A 162 -2.81 18.26 4.96
N GLY A 163 -1.59 17.75 5.16
CA GLY A 163 -0.47 17.90 4.23
C GLY A 163 -0.22 16.64 3.40
N VAL A 164 0.57 16.78 2.33
CA VAL A 164 1.04 15.67 1.48
C VAL A 164 2.53 15.45 1.72
N VAL A 165 2.94 14.21 1.94
CA VAL A 165 4.36 13.82 2.04
C VAL A 165 5.02 13.97 0.67
N ARG A 166 6.19 14.64 0.64
CA ARG A 166 6.89 14.98 -0.61
C ARG A 166 8.13 14.13 -0.90
N ASP A 167 8.69 13.49 0.12
CA ASP A 167 9.89 12.64 -0.01
C ASP A 167 9.59 11.26 -0.62
N LEU A 168 8.31 10.95 -0.83
CA LEU A 168 7.83 9.65 -1.31
C LEU A 168 6.75 9.83 -2.36
N VAL A 169 6.78 8.96 -3.37
CA VAL A 169 5.88 8.99 -4.54
C VAL A 169 5.45 7.56 -4.87
N GLY A 170 4.35 7.43 -5.62
CA GLY A 170 3.98 6.15 -6.22
C GLY A 170 4.95 5.75 -7.33
N HIS A 171 4.80 4.52 -7.82
CA HIS A 171 5.67 3.96 -8.86
C HIS A 171 4.87 3.04 -9.79
N GLY A 172 5.46 2.72 -10.94
CA GLY A 172 5.07 1.53 -11.69
C GLY A 172 5.41 0.26 -10.91
N VAL A 173 4.67 -0.81 -11.17
CA VAL A 173 4.85 -2.13 -10.55
C VAL A 173 4.59 -3.22 -11.59
N GLY A 174 5.32 -4.32 -11.51
CA GLY A 174 5.08 -5.49 -12.36
C GLY A 174 6.35 -6.30 -12.59
N ARG A 175 7.25 -5.86 -13.48
CA ARG A 175 8.51 -6.60 -13.75
C ARG A 175 9.55 -6.31 -12.67
N ALA A 176 9.45 -5.16 -12.02
CA ALA A 176 10.11 -4.85 -10.76
C ALA A 176 9.07 -4.47 -9.70
N LEU A 177 9.48 -4.53 -8.42
CA LEU A 177 8.68 -3.99 -7.32
C LEU A 177 8.49 -2.48 -7.48
N HIS A 178 9.57 -1.76 -7.75
CA HIS A 178 9.53 -0.37 -8.17
C HIS A 178 10.08 -0.24 -9.60
N GLU A 179 9.23 0.18 -10.54
CA GLU A 179 9.61 0.55 -11.91
C GLU A 179 9.05 1.94 -12.27
N PRO A 180 9.58 2.61 -13.30
CA PRO A 180 8.95 3.83 -13.80
C PRO A 180 7.48 3.63 -14.22
N PRO A 181 6.64 4.68 -14.22
CA PRO A 181 6.97 6.05 -13.84
C PRO A 181 6.89 6.28 -12.33
N GLU A 182 7.58 7.29 -11.83
CA GLU A 182 7.27 7.88 -10.51
C GLU A 182 5.95 8.65 -10.61
N VAL A 183 5.10 8.54 -9.59
CA VAL A 183 3.76 9.13 -9.53
C VAL A 183 3.60 9.99 -8.27
N PRO A 184 3.92 11.29 -8.33
CA PRO A 184 3.76 12.19 -7.18
C PRO A 184 2.31 12.38 -6.77
N ASN A 185 2.08 12.49 -5.45
CA ASN A 185 0.78 12.85 -4.86
C ASN A 185 0.57 14.38 -4.74
N PHE A 186 1.54 15.17 -5.22
CA PHE A 186 1.58 16.63 -5.16
C PHE A 186 1.80 17.24 -6.55
N LYS A 187 1.50 18.53 -6.67
CA LYS A 187 1.69 19.32 -7.88
C LYS A 187 3.06 19.99 -7.94
#